data_AF-A0A7S1RPE5-F1
#
_entry.id   AF-A0A7S1RPE5-F1
#
_cell.length_a   1.000
_cell.length_b   1.000
_cell.length_c   1.000
_cell.angle_alpha   90.00
_cell.angle_beta   90.00
_cell.angle_gamma   90.00
#
_symmetry.space_group_name_H-M   'P 1'
#
loop_
_entity.id
_entity.type
_entity.pdbx_description
1 polymer ?
#
loop_
_entity_poly.entity_id
_entity_poly.type
_entity_poly.pdbx_seq_one_letter_code
_entity_poly.pdbx_strand_id
1 'polypeptide(L)'
;MNVAEPVGAAESQEEAAVIGPSPDGAAASSPISEGPPVRARPQVIGGEEVWPERWGMTTQQIADLLVLLKHEEGWDSDYNVYAMVTNYIIPWTRGTGVGYALSVNAAEPKEVTLMVSHAWGENAEAFLEALLRSSAKDDVLFVCSLSIYQPEDGVGPTIMEQIGSDPMESPFRRVLEHIKARGVAAGCRWRPGGMKWLPQAFLLL
;
A
#
# COMPACT_ATOMS: atom_id res chain seq x y z
N MET A 1 14.43 -54.20 -38.05
CA MET A 1 13.60 -54.34 -36.84
C MET A 1 14.55 -54.30 -35.66
N ASN A 2 14.77 -53.10 -35.10
CA ASN A 2 15.61 -52.89 -33.93
C ASN A 2 14.71 -52.35 -32.83
N VAL A 3 14.72 -53.07 -31.71
CA VAL A 3 13.91 -52.81 -30.51
C VAL A 3 14.62 -51.72 -29.71
N ALA A 4 13.92 -50.64 -29.43
CA ALA A 4 14.40 -49.56 -28.57
C ALA A 4 14.07 -49.88 -27.09
N GLU A 5 15.08 -49.79 -26.23
CA GLU A 5 14.96 -49.85 -24.78
C GLU A 5 14.52 -48.48 -24.19
N PRO A 6 13.87 -48.45 -23.01
CA PRO A 6 13.34 -47.21 -22.43
C PRO A 6 14.40 -46.47 -21.59
N VAL A 7 14.51 -45.16 -21.82
CA VAL A 7 15.29 -44.24 -20.97
C VAL A 7 14.44 -43.79 -19.79
N GLY A 8 15.00 -43.93 -18.59
CA GLY A 8 14.34 -43.82 -17.30
C GLY A 8 13.93 -42.40 -16.88
N ALA A 9 13.00 -42.39 -15.92
CA ALA A 9 12.51 -41.23 -15.22
C ALA A 9 13.61 -40.59 -14.36
N ALA A 10 13.76 -39.28 -14.47
CA ALA A 10 14.57 -38.47 -13.56
C ALA A 10 13.69 -37.99 -12.41
N GLU A 11 13.95 -38.51 -11.21
CA GLU A 11 13.53 -37.92 -9.93
C GLU A 11 14.36 -36.65 -9.69
N SER A 12 13.72 -35.49 -9.71
CA SER A 12 14.30 -34.24 -9.21
C SER A 12 14.01 -34.13 -7.72
N GLN A 13 15.06 -34.29 -6.91
CA GLN A 13 15.04 -34.11 -5.47
C GLN A 13 14.90 -32.63 -5.10
N GLU A 14 13.93 -32.36 -4.24
CA GLU A 14 13.61 -31.09 -3.62
C GLU A 14 14.60 -30.84 -2.46
N GLU A 15 15.61 -30.00 -2.68
CA GLU A 15 16.57 -29.61 -1.65
C GLU A 15 16.05 -28.38 -0.89
N ALA A 16 15.34 -28.64 0.22
CA ALA A 16 14.90 -27.62 1.15
C ALA A 16 16.10 -27.02 1.91
N ALA A 17 16.48 -25.79 1.56
CA ALA A 17 17.49 -25.04 2.30
C ALA A 17 16.95 -24.64 3.69
N VAL A 18 17.50 -25.29 4.72
CA VAL A 18 17.28 -24.96 6.13
C VAL A 18 18.03 -23.67 6.46
N ILE A 19 17.29 -22.57 6.62
CA ILE A 19 17.82 -21.28 7.09
C ILE A 19 18.04 -21.39 8.61
N GLY A 20 19.28 -21.60 9.03
CA GLY A 20 19.68 -21.53 10.43
C GLY A 20 19.72 -20.08 10.95
N PRO A 21 19.49 -19.85 12.26
CA PRO A 21 19.60 -18.51 12.85
C PRO A 21 21.06 -18.05 12.86
N SER A 22 21.29 -16.81 12.39
CA SER A 22 22.61 -16.19 12.41
C SER A 22 23.02 -15.85 13.85
N PRO A 23 24.20 -16.29 14.33
CA PRO A 23 24.76 -15.86 15.60
C PRO A 23 25.52 -14.54 15.42
N ASP A 24 25.49 -13.73 16.47
CA ASP A 24 26.38 -12.60 16.77
C ASP A 24 26.19 -11.28 16.00
N GLY A 25 25.78 -10.27 16.77
CA GLY A 25 25.84 -8.87 16.34
C GLY A 25 24.95 -7.92 17.13
N ALA A 26 24.91 -8.02 18.46
CA ALA A 26 24.34 -6.96 19.31
C ALA A 26 25.23 -5.71 19.22
N ALA A 27 25.14 -4.98 18.11
CA ALA A 27 25.71 -3.65 17.99
C ALA A 27 24.89 -2.72 18.87
N ALA A 28 25.54 -2.19 19.91
CA ALA A 28 24.99 -1.15 20.76
C ALA A 28 24.57 0.04 19.88
N SER A 29 23.27 0.23 19.70
CA SER A 29 22.70 1.39 19.05
C SER A 29 23.06 2.63 19.85
N SER A 30 23.93 3.47 19.29
CA SER A 30 24.21 4.80 19.82
C SER A 30 22.90 5.55 20.07
N PRO A 31 22.79 6.36 21.14
CA PRO A 31 21.60 7.15 21.38
C PRO A 31 21.37 8.08 20.19
N ILE A 32 20.25 7.87 19.51
CA ILE A 32 19.77 8.75 18.44
C ILE A 32 19.67 10.13 19.07
N SER A 33 20.44 11.09 18.57
CA SER A 33 20.39 12.48 19.00
C SER A 33 18.96 12.98 18.77
N GLU A 34 18.18 13.13 19.85
CA GLU A 34 16.79 13.58 19.80
C GLU A 34 16.72 15.04 19.37
N GLY A 35 16.65 15.26 18.06
CA GLY A 35 16.17 16.52 17.51
C GLY A 35 14.72 16.78 17.96
N PRO A 36 14.22 18.01 17.81
CA PRO A 36 12.83 18.32 18.12
C PRO A 36 11.89 17.40 17.33
N PRO A 37 10.76 16.98 17.93
CA PRO A 37 9.81 16.09 17.27
C PRO A 37 9.32 16.70 15.95
N VAL A 38 9.40 15.91 14.88
CA VAL A 38 8.93 16.28 13.55
C VAL A 38 7.43 16.01 13.50
N ARG A 39 6.62 17.04 13.31
CA ARG A 39 5.18 16.88 13.14
C ARG A 39 4.86 16.30 11.76
N ALA A 40 3.81 15.49 11.69
CA ALA A 40 3.32 15.00 10.40
C ALA A 40 2.82 16.18 9.52
N ARG A 41 3.15 16.16 8.23
CA ARG A 41 2.80 17.19 7.25
C ARG A 41 1.87 16.62 6.17
N PRO A 42 0.87 17.40 5.73
CA PRO A 42 0.02 17.01 4.61
C PRO A 42 0.78 17.12 3.28
N GLN A 43 0.20 16.54 2.23
CA GLN A 43 0.58 16.81 0.85
C GLN A 43 -0.17 18.05 0.36
N VAL A 44 0.37 18.78 -0.63
CA VAL A 44 -0.22 20.05 -1.10
C VAL A 44 -0.55 19.98 -2.58
N ILE A 45 -1.79 20.29 -2.95
CA ILE A 45 -2.27 20.34 -4.34
C ILE A 45 -2.88 21.71 -4.61
N GLY A 46 -2.34 22.44 -5.57
CA GLY A 46 -2.87 23.78 -5.93
C GLY A 46 -2.81 24.80 -4.78
N GLY A 47 -1.93 24.60 -3.79
CA GLY A 47 -1.83 25.41 -2.58
C GLY A 47 -2.72 24.95 -1.42
N GLU A 48 -3.58 23.96 -1.62
CA GLU A 48 -4.46 23.39 -0.59
C GLU A 48 -3.81 22.18 0.08
N GLU A 49 -3.88 22.12 1.41
CA GLU A 49 -3.41 20.97 2.18
C GLU A 49 -4.40 19.80 2.07
N VAL A 50 -3.89 18.63 1.70
CA VAL A 50 -4.65 17.39 1.62
C VAL A 50 -4.07 16.41 2.63
N TRP A 51 -4.89 16.00 3.60
CA TRP A 51 -4.50 15.06 4.64
C TRP A 51 -4.75 13.59 4.23
N PRO A 52 -4.07 12.61 4.87
CA PRO A 52 -4.08 11.18 4.50
C PRO A 52 -5.46 10.53 4.34
N GLU A 53 -6.44 11.01 5.10
CA GLU A 53 -7.85 10.61 5.02
C GLU A 53 -8.44 10.83 3.62
N ARG A 54 -7.78 11.61 2.76
CA ARG A 54 -8.17 11.89 1.38
C ARG A 54 -7.12 11.47 0.32
N TRP A 55 -6.13 10.65 0.68
CA TRP A 55 -5.11 10.12 -0.24
C TRP A 55 -5.52 8.77 -0.85
N GLY A 56 -6.82 8.59 -1.08
CA GLY A 56 -7.38 7.32 -1.53
C GLY A 56 -7.39 7.16 -3.04
N MET A 57 -7.44 5.90 -3.48
CA MET A 57 -7.68 5.49 -4.87
C MET A 57 -8.91 4.61 -4.95
N THR A 58 -9.75 4.82 -5.96
CA THR A 58 -10.89 3.94 -6.23
C THR A 58 -10.42 2.59 -6.77
N THR A 59 -11.24 1.54 -6.62
CA THR A 59 -10.97 0.23 -7.24
C THR A 59 -10.73 0.34 -8.76
N GLN A 60 -11.43 1.23 -9.46
CA GLN A 60 -11.22 1.47 -10.89
C GLN A 60 -9.81 2.03 -11.17
N GLN A 61 -9.33 2.99 -10.37
CA GLN A 61 -8.00 3.56 -10.54
C GLN A 61 -6.88 2.55 -10.28
N ILE A 62 -7.09 1.59 -9.38
CA ILE A 62 -6.17 0.47 -9.19
C ILE A 62 -6.14 -0.43 -10.44
N ALA A 63 -7.31 -0.68 -11.06
CA ALA A 63 -7.39 -1.45 -12.29
C ALA A 63 -6.68 -0.73 -13.45
N ASP A 64 -6.90 0.58 -13.57
CA ASP A 64 -6.27 1.42 -14.58
C ASP A 64 -4.74 1.45 -14.40
N LEU A 65 -4.25 1.52 -13.16
CA LEU A 65 -2.81 1.42 -12.85
C LEU A 65 -2.24 0.06 -13.28
N LEU A 66 -2.92 -1.05 -12.98
CA LEU A 66 -2.46 -2.37 -13.37
C LEU A 66 -2.39 -2.52 -14.90
N VAL A 67 -3.40 -2.00 -15.61
CA VAL A 67 -3.38 -1.96 -17.07
C VAL A 67 -2.23 -1.10 -17.58
N LEU A 68 -2.03 0.09 -17.01
CA LEU A 68 -0.95 1.00 -17.38
C LEU A 68 0.42 0.31 -17.24
N LEU A 69 0.72 -0.28 -16.08
CA LEU A 69 1.98 -0.99 -15.83
C LEU A 69 2.22 -2.09 -16.87
N LYS A 70 1.21 -2.89 -17.20
CA LYS A 70 1.31 -3.96 -18.22
C LYS A 70 1.61 -3.46 -19.64
N HIS A 71 1.37 -2.18 -19.93
CA HIS A 71 1.67 -1.57 -21.22
C HIS A 71 2.97 -0.76 -21.23
N GLU A 72 3.59 -0.54 -20.07
CA GLU A 72 4.85 0.18 -19.99
C GLU A 72 6.02 -0.65 -20.52
N GLU A 73 6.93 0.04 -21.22
CA GLU A 73 8.15 -0.59 -21.70
C GLU A 73 9.02 -1.03 -20.50
N GLY A 74 9.50 -2.27 -20.55
CA GLY A 74 10.36 -2.83 -19.48
C GLY A 74 9.60 -3.31 -18.23
N TRP A 75 8.27 -3.30 -18.23
CA TRP A 75 7.49 -3.97 -17.19
C TRP A 75 7.75 -5.48 -17.19
N ASP A 76 7.97 -6.04 -16.00
CA ASP A 76 8.13 -7.47 -15.77
C ASP A 76 7.07 -7.92 -14.76
N SER A 77 6.31 -8.96 -15.11
CA SER A 77 5.27 -9.52 -14.23
C SER A 77 5.82 -10.09 -12.92
N ASP A 78 7.12 -10.39 -12.86
CA ASP A 78 7.79 -10.89 -11.65
C ASP A 78 8.28 -9.77 -10.72
N TYR A 79 8.14 -8.49 -11.12
CA TYR A 79 8.48 -7.37 -10.24
C TYR A 79 7.70 -7.40 -8.93
N ASN A 80 8.44 -7.15 -7.84
CA ASN A 80 7.84 -6.93 -6.53
C ASN A 80 7.39 -5.47 -6.35
N VAL A 81 6.68 -5.19 -5.25
CA VAL A 81 6.18 -3.84 -4.96
C VAL A 81 7.31 -2.81 -4.88
N TYR A 82 8.49 -3.18 -4.39
CA TYR A 82 9.66 -2.30 -4.40
C TYR A 82 10.07 -1.91 -5.82
N ALA A 83 10.24 -2.87 -6.72
CA ALA A 83 10.59 -2.63 -8.12
C ALA A 83 9.51 -1.78 -8.83
N MET A 84 8.23 -2.08 -8.61
CA MET A 84 7.12 -1.26 -9.14
C MET A 84 7.24 0.20 -8.67
N VAL A 85 7.48 0.42 -7.38
CA VAL A 85 7.58 1.77 -6.82
C VAL A 85 8.80 2.51 -7.33
N THR A 86 9.97 1.89 -7.30
CA THR A 86 11.23 2.52 -7.70
C THR A 86 11.29 2.81 -9.19
N ASN A 87 10.81 1.89 -10.03
CA ASN A 87 10.95 1.99 -11.48
C ASN A 87 9.83 2.80 -12.15
N TYR A 88 8.65 2.90 -11.52
CA TYR A 88 7.48 3.55 -12.13
C TYR A 88 6.90 4.65 -11.25
N ILE A 89 6.48 4.32 -10.02
CA ILE A 89 5.73 5.26 -9.17
C ILE A 89 6.56 6.49 -8.80
N ILE A 90 7.82 6.31 -8.36
CA ILE A 90 8.71 7.41 -8.03
C ILE A 90 9.01 8.28 -9.27
N PRO A 91 9.41 7.72 -10.42
CA PRO A 91 9.59 8.52 -11.64
C PRO A 91 8.35 9.32 -12.05
N TRP A 92 7.16 8.72 -11.97
CA TRP A 92 5.91 9.39 -12.36
C TRP A 92 5.47 10.49 -11.40
N THR A 93 5.81 10.37 -10.12
CA THR A 93 5.43 11.34 -9.10
C THR A 93 6.50 12.40 -8.86
N ARG A 94 7.74 12.21 -9.35
CA ARG A 94 8.83 13.16 -9.19
C ARG A 94 8.44 14.56 -9.64
N GLY A 95 8.76 15.55 -8.83
CA GLY A 95 8.49 16.96 -9.10
C GLY A 95 7.03 17.38 -8.87
N THR A 96 6.15 16.46 -8.46
CA THR A 96 4.73 16.79 -8.22
C THR A 96 4.45 17.18 -6.77
N GLY A 97 5.29 16.73 -5.83
CA GLY A 97 5.10 16.93 -4.39
C GLY A 97 3.98 16.08 -3.77
N VAL A 98 3.35 15.18 -4.54
CA VAL A 98 2.24 14.33 -4.07
C VAL A 98 2.38 12.88 -4.53
N GLY A 99 1.91 11.94 -3.72
CA GLY A 99 1.89 10.52 -4.06
C GLY A 99 0.96 10.22 -5.23
N TYR A 100 1.17 9.07 -5.87
CA TYR A 100 0.45 8.67 -7.09
C TYR A 100 -1.07 8.71 -6.93
N ALA A 101 -1.58 8.29 -5.77
CA ALA A 101 -3.00 8.34 -5.44
C ALA A 101 -3.59 9.75 -5.61
N LEU A 102 -2.85 10.78 -5.19
CA LEU A 102 -3.26 12.17 -5.34
C LEU A 102 -2.95 12.72 -6.73
N SER A 103 -1.89 12.26 -7.40
CA SER A 103 -1.61 12.65 -8.79
C SER A 103 -2.79 12.33 -9.72
N VAL A 104 -3.44 11.18 -9.55
CA VAL A 104 -4.63 10.78 -10.35
C VAL A 104 -5.96 11.30 -9.81
N ASN A 105 -5.95 11.97 -8.64
CA ASN A 105 -7.13 12.54 -7.97
C ASN A 105 -7.00 14.03 -7.67
N ALA A 106 -6.09 14.75 -8.34
CA ALA A 106 -5.74 16.11 -7.96
C ALA A 106 -6.92 17.08 -7.95
N ALA A 107 -7.87 16.89 -8.88
CA ALA A 107 -9.09 17.72 -8.96
C ALA A 107 -10.08 17.42 -7.82
N GLU A 108 -10.12 16.19 -7.32
CA GLU A 108 -11.06 15.75 -6.29
C GLU A 108 -10.46 14.62 -5.43
N PRO A 109 -9.67 14.96 -4.39
CA PRO A 109 -9.09 13.97 -3.49
C PRO A 109 -10.14 13.05 -2.87
N LYS A 110 -9.89 11.74 -2.89
CA LYS A 110 -10.89 10.73 -2.52
C LYS A 110 -10.76 10.33 -1.06
N GLU A 111 -11.87 10.46 -0.33
CA GLU A 111 -11.97 10.09 1.07
C GLU A 111 -11.86 8.57 1.26
N VAL A 112 -10.95 8.13 2.13
CA VAL A 112 -10.57 6.72 2.28
C VAL A 112 -11.63 5.92 3.06
N THR A 113 -11.96 4.73 2.55
CA THR A 113 -12.83 3.74 3.22
C THR A 113 -12.09 2.48 3.65
N LEU A 114 -10.95 2.17 3.01
CA LEU A 114 -10.15 0.98 3.27
C LEU A 114 -8.66 1.32 3.38
N MET A 115 -7.99 0.81 4.42
CA MET A 115 -6.53 0.94 4.58
C MET A 115 -5.85 -0.35 4.15
N VAL A 116 -4.83 -0.22 3.30
CA VAL A 116 -4.03 -1.32 2.78
C VAL A 116 -2.55 -1.05 3.04
N SER A 117 -1.94 -1.93 3.83
CA SER A 117 -0.49 -2.04 3.96
C SER A 117 0.06 -3.10 3.01
N HIS A 118 1.30 -2.94 2.55
CA HIS A 118 1.99 -3.87 1.65
C HIS A 118 3.32 -4.33 2.25
N ALA A 119 3.87 -5.41 1.71
CA ALA A 119 5.24 -5.85 1.93
C ALA A 119 6.09 -5.55 0.68
N TRP A 120 7.27 -4.96 0.84
CA TRP A 120 8.11 -4.57 -0.30
C TRP A 120 8.50 -5.73 -1.24
N GLY A 121 8.65 -6.94 -0.69
CA GLY A 121 9.07 -8.13 -1.43
C GLY A 121 7.94 -8.96 -2.04
N GLU A 122 6.66 -8.58 -1.88
CA GLU A 122 5.55 -9.30 -2.51
C GLU A 122 5.44 -8.95 -4.00
N ASN A 123 4.94 -9.88 -4.82
CA ASN A 123 4.75 -9.65 -6.26
C ASN A 123 3.73 -8.52 -6.50
N ALA A 124 4.10 -7.52 -7.29
CA ALA A 124 3.32 -6.30 -7.49
C ALA A 124 2.01 -6.55 -8.25
N GLU A 125 2.05 -7.37 -9.31
CA GLU A 125 0.88 -7.70 -10.10
C GLU A 125 -0.14 -8.48 -9.27
N ALA A 126 0.31 -9.55 -8.59
CA ALA A 126 -0.53 -10.34 -7.70
C ALA A 126 -1.11 -9.50 -6.55
N PHE A 127 -0.34 -8.56 -6.01
CA PHE A 127 -0.81 -7.60 -5.01
C PHE A 127 -1.94 -6.74 -5.55
N LEU A 128 -1.76 -6.04 -6.68
CA LEU A 128 -2.79 -5.19 -7.28
C LEU A 128 -4.05 -5.99 -7.66
N GLU A 129 -3.89 -7.18 -8.23
CA GLU A 129 -5.02 -8.06 -8.53
C GLU A 129 -5.75 -8.54 -7.27
N ALA A 130 -5.03 -8.80 -6.18
CA ALA A 130 -5.64 -9.15 -4.91
C ALA A 130 -6.48 -7.99 -4.35
N LEU A 131 -6.03 -6.74 -4.52
CA LEU A 131 -6.85 -5.57 -4.18
C LEU A 131 -8.15 -5.56 -4.98
N LEU A 132 -8.06 -5.73 -6.31
CA LEU A 132 -9.23 -5.74 -7.20
C LEU A 132 -10.24 -6.84 -6.89
N ARG A 133 -9.78 -8.02 -6.45
CA ARG A 133 -10.67 -9.12 -6.06
C ARG A 133 -11.26 -8.96 -4.65
N SER A 134 -10.61 -8.20 -3.78
CA SER A 134 -10.95 -8.13 -2.36
C SER A 134 -11.64 -6.83 -1.95
N SER A 135 -11.66 -5.81 -2.81
CA SER A 135 -12.37 -4.55 -2.58
C SER A 135 -13.73 -4.52 -3.27
N ALA A 136 -14.66 -3.76 -2.70
CA ALA A 136 -15.91 -3.42 -3.34
C ALA A 136 -15.71 -2.34 -4.42
N LYS A 137 -16.69 -2.17 -5.29
CA LYS A 137 -16.64 -1.16 -6.37
C LYS A 137 -16.57 0.27 -5.81
N ASP A 138 -17.25 0.50 -4.69
CA ASP A 138 -17.36 1.77 -4.00
C ASP A 138 -16.27 2.00 -2.95
N ASP A 139 -15.35 1.04 -2.76
CA ASP A 139 -14.21 1.24 -1.88
C ASP A 139 -13.22 2.27 -2.44
N VAL A 140 -12.66 3.03 -1.50
CA VAL A 140 -11.56 3.97 -1.72
C VAL A 140 -10.40 3.55 -0.82
N LEU A 141 -9.33 3.08 -1.46
CA LEU A 141 -8.21 2.42 -0.83
C LEU A 141 -7.09 3.42 -0.58
N PHE A 142 -6.63 3.52 0.67
CA PHE A 142 -5.31 4.05 0.98
C PHE A 142 -4.31 2.92 0.87
N VAL A 143 -3.51 2.92 -0.22
CA VAL A 143 -2.47 1.93 -0.45
C VAL A 143 -1.14 2.60 -0.15
N CYS A 144 -0.46 2.23 0.94
CA CYS A 144 0.63 3.05 1.44
C CYS A 144 1.81 3.25 0.46
N SER A 145 2.09 2.29 -0.44
CA SER A 145 3.08 2.44 -1.53
C SER A 145 2.68 3.43 -2.62
N LEU A 146 1.38 3.71 -2.78
CA LEU A 146 0.85 4.59 -3.82
C LEU A 146 0.39 5.95 -3.27
N SER A 147 -0.01 6.00 -2.00
CA SER A 147 -0.55 7.21 -1.35
C SER A 147 0.54 8.14 -0.78
N ILE A 148 1.67 7.59 -0.34
CA ILE A 148 2.78 8.38 0.23
C ILE A 148 3.64 8.96 -0.89
N TYR A 149 4.03 10.24 -0.78
CA TYR A 149 5.02 10.83 -1.67
C TYR A 149 6.41 10.29 -1.32
N GLN A 150 7.03 9.55 -2.25
CA GLN A 150 8.31 8.85 -2.06
C GLN A 150 9.55 9.41 -2.80
N PRO A 151 9.45 10.33 -3.79
CA PRO A 151 10.62 10.78 -4.54
C PRO A 151 11.77 11.43 -3.77
N GLU A 152 11.55 11.96 -2.55
CA GLU A 152 12.57 12.64 -1.73
C GLU A 152 13.36 13.73 -2.50
N ASP A 153 12.69 14.46 -3.38
CA ASP A 153 13.30 15.41 -4.32
C ASP A 153 13.19 16.89 -3.89
N GLY A 154 12.72 17.13 -2.67
CA GLY A 154 12.58 18.47 -2.08
C GLY A 154 11.39 19.29 -2.59
N VAL A 155 10.51 18.72 -3.43
CA VAL A 155 9.31 19.43 -3.91
C VAL A 155 8.11 19.26 -2.96
N GLY A 156 7.90 18.05 -2.46
CA GLY A 156 6.88 17.71 -1.48
C GLY A 156 7.44 17.50 -0.07
N PRO A 157 6.58 17.10 0.90
CA PRO A 157 7.06 16.66 2.20
C PRO A 157 7.89 15.38 2.03
N THR A 158 8.96 15.27 2.81
CA THR A 158 9.71 14.00 2.92
C THR A 158 8.83 12.90 3.50
N ILE A 159 9.23 11.63 3.35
CA ILE A 159 8.58 10.48 3.97
C ILE A 159 8.53 10.67 5.49
N MET A 160 9.63 11.13 6.10
CA MET A 160 9.68 11.39 7.54
C MET A 160 8.74 12.52 7.97
N GLU A 161 8.63 13.58 7.17
CA GLU A 161 7.66 14.64 7.42
C GLU A 161 6.22 14.17 7.24
N GLN A 162 5.93 13.27 6.30
CA GLN A 162 4.57 12.72 6.15
C GLN A 162 4.20 11.80 7.32
N ILE A 163 5.15 10.98 7.80
CA ILE A 163 4.91 10.02 8.89
C ILE A 163 4.88 10.73 10.25
N GLY A 164 5.74 11.74 10.44
CA GLY A 164 5.97 12.37 11.73
C GLY A 164 6.75 11.49 12.70
N SER A 165 7.18 12.08 13.82
CA SER A 165 7.84 11.36 14.92
C SER A 165 6.84 10.73 15.90
N ASP A 166 5.61 11.22 15.96
CA ASP A 166 4.55 10.66 16.78
C ASP A 166 3.69 9.67 15.95
N PRO A 167 3.64 8.38 16.31
CA PRO A 167 2.76 7.41 15.66
C PRO A 167 1.29 7.83 15.60
N MET A 168 0.84 8.68 16.52
CA MET A 168 -0.54 9.20 16.55
C MET A 168 -0.82 10.19 15.42
N GLU A 169 0.21 10.88 14.93
CA GLU A 169 0.09 11.81 13.80
C GLU A 169 0.27 11.10 12.44
N SER A 170 0.76 9.86 12.44
CA SER A 170 1.09 9.12 11.24
C SER A 170 -0.12 8.93 10.31
N PRO A 171 0.10 8.90 8.96
CA PRO A 171 -0.97 8.74 8.00
C PRO A 171 -1.75 7.44 8.22
N PHE A 172 -1.06 6.38 8.64
CA PHE A 172 -1.67 5.10 8.98
C PHE A 172 -2.69 5.24 10.12
N ARG A 173 -2.29 5.90 11.21
CA ARG A 173 -3.17 6.06 12.37
C ARG A 173 -4.36 6.94 12.02
N ARG A 174 -4.12 8.08 11.37
CA ARG A 174 -5.17 9.02 10.94
C ARG A 174 -6.22 8.35 10.07
N VAL A 175 -5.79 7.60 9.05
CA VAL A 175 -6.69 6.86 8.16
C VAL A 175 -7.50 5.82 8.93
N LEU A 176 -6.87 5.03 9.81
CA LEU A 176 -7.58 4.02 10.61
C LEU A 176 -8.61 4.63 11.57
N GLU A 177 -8.26 5.74 12.23
CA GLU A 177 -9.20 6.47 13.08
C GLU A 177 -10.36 7.06 12.29
N HIS A 178 -10.08 7.62 11.11
CA HIS A 178 -11.09 8.14 10.20
C HIS A 178 -12.09 7.05 9.76
N ILE A 179 -11.59 5.91 9.26
CA ILE A 179 -12.42 4.76 8.86
C ILE A 179 -13.27 4.28 10.05
N LYS A 180 -12.67 4.16 11.24
CA LYS A 180 -13.38 3.77 12.46
C LYS A 180 -14.50 4.76 12.80
N ALA A 181 -14.22 6.06 12.77
CA ALA A 181 -15.20 7.10 13.06
C ALA A 181 -16.38 7.07 12.07
N ARG A 182 -16.10 6.91 10.77
CA ARG A 182 -17.14 6.71 9.75
C ARG A 182 -18.01 5.49 10.00
N GLY A 183 -17.39 4.36 10.35
CA GLY A 183 -18.11 3.14 10.69
C GLY A 183 -19.07 3.35 11.87
N VAL A 184 -18.61 4.04 12.93
CA VAL A 184 -19.47 4.37 14.09
C VAL A 184 -20.63 5.27 13.67
N ALA A 185 -20.37 6.31 12.87
CA ALA A 185 -21.40 7.24 12.41
C ALA A 185 -22.48 6.58 11.53
N ALA A 186 -22.09 5.57 10.73
CA ALA A 186 -23.01 4.77 9.94
C ALA A 186 -23.82 3.74 10.76
N GLY A 187 -23.69 3.73 12.09
CA GLY A 187 -24.35 2.77 12.97
C GLY A 187 -23.68 1.39 13.00
N CYS A 188 -22.49 1.25 12.39
CA CYS A 188 -21.76 0.00 12.32
C CYS A 188 -20.96 -0.20 13.61
N ARG A 189 -21.41 -1.14 14.46
CA ARG A 189 -20.60 -1.60 15.59
C ARG A 189 -19.65 -2.70 15.14
N TRP A 190 -18.36 -2.38 15.03
CA TRP A 190 -17.30 -3.38 14.89
C TRP A 190 -17.41 -4.39 16.05
N ARG A 191 -17.73 -5.64 15.74
CA ARG A 191 -17.64 -6.76 16.69
C ARG A 191 -16.50 -7.67 16.25
N PRO A 192 -15.46 -7.89 17.08
CA PRO A 192 -14.45 -8.89 16.78
C PRO A 192 -15.11 -10.28 16.86
N GLY A 193 -15.13 -11.00 15.73
CA GLY A 193 -15.67 -12.36 15.63
C GLY A 193 -16.81 -12.50 14.63
N GLY A 194 -16.47 -12.83 13.38
CA GLY A 194 -17.34 -13.55 12.44
C GLY A 194 -18.65 -12.87 12.05
N MET A 195 -18.59 -12.04 11.01
CA MET A 195 -19.56 -11.91 9.91
C MET A 195 -21.06 -12.14 10.21
N LYS A 196 -21.83 -11.04 10.26
CA LYS A 196 -22.83 -10.69 9.25
C LYS A 196 -23.31 -9.26 9.50
N TRP A 197 -23.15 -8.42 8.48
CA TRP A 197 -23.75 -7.10 8.42
C TRP A 197 -25.27 -7.27 8.29
N LEU A 198 -26.02 -6.86 9.30
CA LEU A 198 -27.46 -6.69 9.20
C LEU A 198 -27.75 -5.18 9.35
N PRO A 199 -28.43 -4.55 8.38
CA PRO A 199 -28.92 -3.20 8.59
C PRO A 199 -29.88 -3.19 9.79
N GLN A 200 -29.70 -2.21 10.68
CA GLN A 200 -30.56 -2.01 11.86
C GLN A 200 -32.01 -1.62 11.51
N ALA A 201 -32.32 -1.40 10.23
CA ALA A 201 -33.65 -1.05 9.77
C ALA A 201 -34.52 -2.32 9.65
N PHE A 202 -35.06 -2.82 10.77
CA PHE A 202 -36.34 -3.58 10.86
C PHE A 202 -36.62 -4.03 12.31
N LEU A 203 -36.59 -3.11 13.28
CA LEU A 203 -37.01 -3.40 14.67
C LEU A 203 -37.90 -2.32 15.29
N LEU A 204 -38.69 -1.63 14.45
CA LEU A 204 -39.82 -0.81 14.90
C LEU A 204 -40.97 -0.97 13.91
N LEU A 205 -41.79 -2.00 14.11
CA LEU A 205 -43.25 -2.02 13.91
C LEU A 205 -43.81 -3.19 14.72
#